data_AF-A0A6N2MMF5-F1
#
_entry.id   AF-A0A6N2MMF5-F1
#
_cell.length_a   1.000
_cell.length_b   1.000
_cell.length_c   1.000
_cell.angle_alpha   90.00
_cell.angle_beta   90.00
_cell.angle_gamma   90.00
#
_symmetry.space_group_name_H-M   'P 1'
#
loop_
_entity.id
_entity.type
_entity.pdbx_description
1 polymer ?
#
loop_
_entity_poly.entity_id
_entity_poly.type
_entity_poly.pdbx_seq_one_letter_code
_entity_poly.pdbx_strand_id
1 'polypeptide(L)'
;MEVSQQWLQLARSLEGMELERCVNSSLCLPEKPKLVVGLNGSTSNIFVDNAAYRDFLFQTFEVSSSDMESSAVTCMSNGFPVIVIRGLSDLAGAESGDNVIHTFGPLAALNAAKAVLGFISKIPGYNSPSHHYM
;
A
#
# COMPACT_ATOMS: atom_id res chain seq x y z
N MET A 1 5.17 6.52 17.68
CA MET A 1 4.55 5.27 17.21
C MET A 1 5.67 4.27 17.05
N GLU A 2 5.63 3.16 17.79
CA GLU A 2 6.69 2.17 17.73
C GLU A 2 6.50 1.30 16.49
N VAL A 3 7.55 1.16 15.68
CA VAL A 3 7.50 0.38 14.43
C VAL A 3 7.80 -1.08 14.76
N SER A 4 6.83 -1.97 14.51
CA SER A 4 7.03 -3.42 14.69
C SER A 4 8.03 -3.95 13.66
N GLN A 5 9.28 -4.18 14.11
CA GLN A 5 10.33 -4.75 13.27
C GLN A 5 9.97 -6.14 12.76
N GLN A 6 9.21 -6.92 13.53
CA GLN A 6 8.76 -8.25 13.14
C GLN A 6 7.83 -8.21 11.91
N TRP A 7 6.83 -7.30 11.92
CA TRP A 7 5.89 -7.18 10.81
C TRP A 7 6.55 -6.60 9.56
N LEU A 8 7.47 -5.64 9.72
CA LEU A 8 8.27 -5.15 8.60
C LEU A 8 9.16 -6.24 8.00
N GLN A 9 9.81 -7.05 8.84
CA GLN A 9 10.64 -8.15 8.35
C GLN A 9 9.81 -9.22 7.62
N LEU A 10 8.60 -9.51 8.11
CA LEU A 10 7.66 -10.39 7.44
C LEU A 10 7.23 -9.81 6.09
N ALA A 11 6.88 -8.52 6.03
CA ALA A 11 6.51 -7.84 4.80
C ALA A 11 7.65 -7.83 3.77
N ARG A 12 8.91 -7.64 4.20
CA ARG A 12 10.09 -7.72 3.32
C ARG A 12 10.22 -9.08 2.64
N SER A 13 9.75 -10.16 3.26
CA SER A 13 9.77 -11.49 2.62
C SER A 13 8.84 -11.61 1.40
N LEU A 14 7.96 -10.62 1.19
CA LEU A 14 7.09 -10.51 0.02
C LEU A 14 7.69 -9.65 -1.10
N GLU A 15 8.83 -8.98 -0.87
CA GLU A 15 9.51 -8.24 -1.94
C GLU A 15 9.86 -9.20 -3.09
N GLY A 16 9.56 -8.77 -4.32
CA GLY A 16 9.68 -9.62 -5.51
C GLY A 16 8.45 -10.50 -5.80
N MET A 17 7.37 -10.43 -5.01
CA MET A 17 6.11 -11.09 -5.36
C MET A 17 5.56 -10.59 -6.71
N GLU A 18 4.89 -11.47 -7.44
CA GLU A 18 4.26 -11.11 -8.69
C GLU A 18 2.97 -10.30 -8.45
N LEU A 19 2.93 -9.11 -9.03
CA LEU A 19 1.79 -8.19 -8.97
C LEU A 19 1.16 -8.08 -10.37
N GLU A 20 -0.16 -7.93 -10.40
CA GLU A 20 -0.90 -7.71 -11.64
C GLU A 20 -0.48 -6.38 -12.27
N ARG A 21 -0.17 -6.44 -13.56
CA ARG A 21 0.27 -5.27 -14.32
C ARG A 21 -0.89 -4.58 -15.06
N CYS A 22 -1.97 -5.29 -15.30
CA CYS A 22 -3.01 -4.87 -16.24
C CYS A 22 -4.38 -4.78 -15.57
N VAL A 23 -5.12 -3.73 -15.89
CA VAL A 23 -6.52 -3.57 -15.49
C VAL A 23 -7.39 -4.53 -16.30
N ASN A 24 -7.08 -4.69 -17.58
CA ASN A 24 -7.74 -5.59 -18.53
C ASN A 24 -6.78 -5.96 -19.68
N SER A 25 -7.28 -6.62 -20.74
CA SER A 25 -6.45 -7.10 -21.86
C SER A 25 -5.80 -6.00 -22.71
N SER A 26 -6.31 -4.77 -22.67
CA SER A 26 -5.83 -3.66 -23.49
C SER A 26 -5.15 -2.53 -22.70
N LEU A 27 -5.28 -2.52 -21.37
CA LEU A 27 -4.75 -1.46 -20.51
C LEU A 27 -3.84 -2.00 -19.40
N CYS A 28 -2.55 -1.67 -19.50
CA CYS A 28 -1.50 -2.10 -18.58
C CYS A 28 -0.60 -0.94 -18.17
N LEU A 29 0.03 -1.08 -17.00
CA LEU A 29 1.10 -0.18 -16.56
C LEU A 29 2.32 -0.29 -17.50
N PRO A 30 3.03 0.82 -17.76
CA PRO A 30 4.22 0.81 -18.61
C PRO A 30 5.34 -0.05 -17.99
N GLU A 31 5.49 0.00 -16.67
CA GLU A 31 6.45 -0.79 -15.92
C GLU A 31 5.78 -1.92 -15.15
N LYS A 32 6.57 -2.92 -14.73
CA LYS A 32 6.08 -3.96 -13.82
C LYS A 32 5.91 -3.36 -12.42
N PRO A 33 4.74 -3.53 -11.79
CA PRO A 33 4.53 -3.06 -10.42
C PRO A 33 5.43 -3.82 -9.45
N LYS A 34 5.83 -3.14 -8.37
CA LYS A 34 6.70 -3.66 -7.32
C LYS A 34 6.10 -3.42 -5.94
N LEU A 35 6.30 -4.38 -5.05
CA LEU A 35 6.08 -4.20 -3.61
C LEU A 35 7.37 -3.62 -3.02
N VAL A 36 7.24 -2.54 -2.24
CA VAL A 36 8.36 -1.88 -1.54
C VAL A 36 7.98 -1.71 -0.07
N VAL A 37 8.90 -2.01 0.85
CA VAL A 37 8.66 -1.95 2.30
C VAL A 37 9.49 -0.85 2.95
N GLY A 38 8.90 -0.12 3.90
CA GLY A 38 9.60 0.81 4.78
C GLY A 38 9.73 2.24 4.26
N LEU A 39 8.94 2.62 3.26
CA LEU A 39 8.81 4.01 2.81
C LEU A 39 7.84 4.79 3.72
N ASN A 40 8.02 6.10 3.80
CA ASN A 40 7.14 6.98 4.56
C ASN A 40 5.80 7.17 3.83
N GLY A 41 4.69 7.04 4.57
CA GLY A 41 3.35 7.36 4.10
C GLY A 41 2.75 8.53 4.88
N SER A 42 1.94 9.35 4.23
CA SER A 42 1.16 10.41 4.88
C SER A 42 -0.34 10.14 4.80
N THR A 43 -1.08 10.59 5.81
CA THR A 43 -2.55 10.54 5.83
C THR A 43 -3.09 11.95 6.00
N SER A 44 -4.13 12.31 5.23
CA SER A 44 -4.84 13.58 5.37
C SER A 44 -6.32 13.43 4.99
N ASN A 45 -7.18 14.36 5.39
CA ASN A 45 -8.58 14.35 4.97
C ASN A 45 -8.81 14.94 3.56
N ILE A 46 -7.76 15.06 2.75
CA ILE A 46 -7.81 15.59 1.39
C ILE A 46 -7.26 14.58 0.40
N PHE A 47 -7.86 14.55 -0.79
CA PHE A 47 -7.27 13.86 -1.93
C PHE A 47 -6.15 14.74 -2.51
N VAL A 48 -4.92 14.27 -2.46
CA VAL A 48 -3.75 15.05 -2.92
C VAL A 48 -3.60 14.87 -4.42
N ASP A 49 -4.07 15.86 -5.19
CA ASP A 49 -3.89 15.94 -6.65
C ASP A 49 -3.26 17.29 -7.03
N ASN A 50 -2.08 17.55 -6.47
CA ASN A 50 -1.39 18.83 -6.62
C ASN A 50 0.13 18.63 -6.59
N ALA A 51 0.80 18.91 -7.71
CA ALA A 51 2.23 18.70 -7.86
C ALA A 51 3.07 19.44 -6.80
N ALA A 52 2.78 20.72 -6.56
CA ALA A 52 3.55 21.53 -5.61
C ALA A 52 3.41 21.01 -4.18
N TYR A 53 2.21 20.58 -3.79
CA TYR A 53 1.97 20.02 -2.46
C TYR A 53 2.60 18.64 -2.29
N ARG A 54 2.49 17.76 -3.30
CA ARG A 54 3.19 16.47 -3.32
C ARG A 54 4.71 16.65 -3.18
N ASP A 55 5.29 17.58 -3.94
CA ASP A 55 6.74 17.85 -3.91
C ASP A 55 7.16 18.41 -2.54
N PHE A 56 6.35 19.26 -1.91
CA PHE A 56 6.56 19.71 -0.54
C PHE A 56 6.56 18.56 0.46
N LEU A 57 5.59 17.62 0.37
CA LEU A 57 5.53 16.45 1.25
C LEU A 57 6.76 15.56 1.11
N PHE A 58 7.23 15.34 -0.13
CA PHE A 58 8.44 14.57 -0.37
C PHE A 58 9.69 15.29 0.17
N GLN A 59 9.89 16.57 -0.15
CA GLN A 59 11.09 17.31 0.27
C GLN A 59 11.18 17.52 1.78
N THR A 60 10.03 17.61 2.47
CA THR A 60 9.97 17.89 3.90
C THR A 60 9.97 16.62 4.75
N PHE A 61 9.31 15.56 4.28
CA PHE A 61 9.02 14.36 5.07
C PHE A 61 9.40 13.04 4.40
N GLU A 62 9.98 13.10 3.20
CA GLU A 62 10.35 11.92 2.39
C GLU A 62 9.16 10.98 2.11
N VAL A 63 7.95 11.55 2.06
CA VAL A 63 6.70 10.81 1.81
C VAL A 63 6.70 10.23 0.41
N SER A 64 6.47 8.92 0.32
CA SER A 64 6.38 8.19 -0.95
C SER A 64 4.95 7.78 -1.32
N SER A 65 4.00 7.85 -0.37
CA SER A 65 2.59 7.56 -0.60
C SER A 65 1.71 8.41 0.29
N SER A 66 0.54 8.79 -0.22
CA SER A 66 -0.45 9.52 0.58
C SER A 66 -1.80 8.82 0.52
N ASP A 67 -2.54 8.85 1.62
CA ASP A 67 -3.89 8.32 1.71
C ASP A 67 -4.78 9.16 2.65
N MET A 68 -5.97 8.65 2.96
CA MET A 68 -6.97 9.37 3.75
C MET A 68 -7.37 8.69 5.07
N GLU A 69 -6.80 7.52 5.40
CA GLU A 69 -7.26 6.71 6.53
C GLU A 69 -6.16 6.13 7.43
N SER A 70 -4.96 5.82 6.91
CA SER A 70 -4.01 4.91 7.58
C SER A 70 -3.61 5.39 8.97
N SER A 71 -3.22 6.65 9.10
CA SER A 71 -2.77 7.20 10.39
C SER A 71 -3.88 7.16 11.44
N ALA A 72 -5.13 7.43 11.05
CA ALA A 72 -6.28 7.39 11.93
C ALA A 72 -6.52 5.95 12.45
N VAL A 73 -6.45 4.95 11.58
CA VAL A 73 -6.56 3.54 11.97
C VAL A 73 -5.40 3.12 12.88
N THR A 74 -4.15 3.49 12.54
CA THR A 74 -2.97 3.09 13.33
C THR A 74 -2.94 3.73 14.72
N CYS A 75 -3.36 4.99 14.84
CA CYS A 75 -3.40 5.70 16.12
C CYS A 75 -4.49 5.14 17.05
N MET A 76 -5.57 4.60 16.48
CA MET A 76 -6.69 3.98 17.23
C MET A 76 -6.46 2.49 17.54
N SER A 77 -5.27 1.96 17.28
CA SER A 77 -4.95 0.53 17.45
C SER A 77 -4.85 0.07 18.90
N ASN A 78 -4.85 0.96 19.90
CA ASN A 78 -4.86 0.64 21.33
C ASN A 78 -3.81 -0.40 21.76
N GLY A 79 -2.60 -0.36 21.16
CA GLY A 79 -1.50 -1.26 21.50
C GLY A 79 -1.44 -2.57 20.69
N PHE A 80 -2.37 -2.79 19.75
CA PHE A 80 -2.27 -3.89 18.80
C PHE A 80 -1.28 -3.55 17.67
N PRO A 81 -0.42 -4.49 17.25
CA PRO A 81 0.42 -4.31 16.08
C PRO A 81 -0.42 -4.08 14.82
N VAL A 82 -0.09 -3.04 14.06
CA VAL A 82 -0.74 -2.72 12.78
C VAL A 82 0.31 -2.60 11.69
N ILE A 83 0.00 -3.10 10.50
CA ILE A 83 0.72 -2.79 9.26
C ILE A 83 -0.24 -2.20 8.25
N VAL A 84 0.24 -1.22 7.50
CA VAL A 84 -0.48 -0.60 6.40
C VAL A 84 0.05 -1.19 5.10
N ILE A 85 -0.82 -1.79 4.30
CA ILE A 85 -0.53 -2.27 2.96
C ILE A 85 -1.41 -1.48 1.99
N ARG A 86 -0.80 -0.72 1.09
CA ARG A 86 -1.49 0.13 0.12
C ARG A 86 -1.04 -0.16 -1.30
N GLY A 87 -1.99 -0.18 -2.22
CA GLY A 87 -1.73 -0.07 -3.65
C GLY A 87 -1.81 1.39 -4.07
N LEU A 88 -0.94 1.81 -5.00
CA LEU A 88 -0.94 3.16 -5.56
C LEU A 88 -1.84 3.19 -6.81
N SER A 89 -2.83 4.08 -6.81
CA SER A 89 -3.84 4.22 -7.85
C SER A 89 -3.57 5.33 -8.86
N ASP A 90 -2.70 6.26 -8.52
CA ASP A 90 -2.44 7.51 -9.24
C ASP A 90 -1.14 8.14 -8.70
N LEU A 91 -0.72 9.24 -9.32
CA LEU A 91 0.53 9.95 -9.06
C LEU A 91 0.30 11.36 -8.50
N ALA A 92 -0.68 11.57 -7.62
CA ALA A 92 -0.83 12.82 -6.83
C ALA A 92 -0.46 14.12 -7.59
N GLY A 93 -1.09 14.34 -8.75
CA GLY A 93 -0.85 15.49 -9.64
C GLY A 93 0.43 15.42 -10.49
N ALA A 94 0.95 14.23 -10.81
CA ALA A 94 2.10 14.06 -11.71
C ALA A 94 1.68 13.54 -13.09
N GLU A 95 0.42 13.19 -13.27
CA GLU A 95 -0.16 12.76 -14.52
C GLU A 95 -0.14 13.86 -15.58
N SER A 96 0.05 13.44 -16.83
CA SER A 96 -0.18 14.30 -18.00
C SER A 96 -1.68 14.31 -18.32
N GLY A 97 -2.49 15.01 -17.52
CA GLY A 97 -3.93 15.15 -17.74
C GLY A 97 -4.76 14.86 -16.49
N ASP A 98 -5.98 14.36 -16.71
CA ASP A 98 -6.88 14.02 -15.62
C ASP A 98 -6.32 12.88 -14.76
N ASN A 99 -6.60 12.94 -13.46
CA ASN A 99 -6.19 11.93 -12.51
C ASN A 99 -6.78 10.56 -12.88
N VAL A 100 -5.95 9.51 -12.81
CA VAL A 100 -6.27 8.16 -13.29
C VAL A 100 -6.74 7.21 -12.18
N ILE A 101 -7.06 7.73 -10.99
CA ILE A 101 -7.48 6.94 -9.82
C ILE A 101 -8.63 5.98 -10.13
N HIS A 102 -9.62 6.40 -10.90
CA HIS A 102 -10.76 5.53 -11.25
C HIS A 102 -10.38 4.43 -12.25
N THR A 103 -9.33 4.65 -13.04
CA THR A 103 -8.83 3.70 -14.02
C THR A 103 -7.96 2.63 -13.37
N PHE A 104 -6.99 3.03 -12.53
CA PHE A 104 -6.03 2.10 -11.90
C PHE A 104 -6.39 1.73 -10.46
N GLY A 105 -7.38 2.36 -9.84
CA GLY A 105 -7.90 2.01 -8.52
C GLY A 105 -8.24 0.53 -8.35
N PRO A 106 -8.95 -0.12 -9.29
CA PRO A 106 -9.20 -1.55 -9.24
C PRO A 106 -7.91 -2.41 -9.25
N LEU A 107 -6.90 -2.00 -10.03
CA LEU A 107 -5.61 -2.69 -10.09
C LEU A 107 -4.82 -2.52 -8.79
N ALA A 108 -4.82 -1.30 -8.24
CA ALA A 108 -4.22 -0.99 -6.94
C ALA A 108 -4.86 -1.82 -5.81
N ALA A 109 -6.19 -1.91 -5.79
CA ALA A 109 -6.95 -2.71 -4.83
C ALA A 109 -6.63 -4.21 -4.96
N LEU A 110 -6.58 -4.74 -6.20
CA LEU A 110 -6.25 -6.14 -6.46
C LEU A 110 -4.84 -6.49 -5.96
N ASN A 111 -3.85 -5.66 -6.28
CA ASN A 111 -2.48 -5.86 -5.84
C ASN A 111 -2.30 -5.70 -4.32
N ALA A 112 -3.01 -4.76 -3.70
CA ALA A 112 -3.04 -4.64 -2.25
C ALA A 112 -3.64 -5.89 -1.60
N ALA A 113 -4.75 -6.41 -2.12
CA ALA A 113 -5.36 -7.64 -1.63
C ALA A 113 -4.43 -8.85 -1.78
N LYS A 114 -3.74 -8.99 -2.92
CA LYS A 114 -2.70 -10.01 -3.11
C LYS A 114 -1.59 -9.92 -2.08
N ALA A 115 -1.08 -8.71 -1.82
CA ALA A 115 -0.04 -8.48 -0.82
C ALA A 115 -0.53 -8.81 0.60
N VAL A 116 -1.77 -8.46 0.94
CA VAL A 116 -2.41 -8.83 2.22
C VAL A 116 -2.51 -10.35 2.36
N LEU A 117 -3.00 -11.06 1.34
CA LEU A 117 -3.08 -12.53 1.37
C LEU A 117 -1.70 -13.17 1.48
N GLY A 118 -0.71 -12.65 0.76
CA GLY A 118 0.69 -13.06 0.88
C GLY A 118 1.22 -12.86 2.29
N PHE A 119 0.97 -11.70 2.90
CA PHE A 119 1.35 -11.38 4.27
C PHE A 119 0.72 -12.35 5.28
N ILE A 120 -0.60 -12.51 5.22
CA ILE A 120 -1.36 -13.40 6.11
C ILE A 120 -0.84 -14.84 6.03
N SER A 121 -0.56 -15.34 4.83
CA SER A 121 -0.04 -16.71 4.64
C SER A 121 1.31 -16.97 5.29
N LYS A 122 2.08 -15.91 5.58
CA LYS A 122 3.39 -15.96 6.22
C LYS A 122 3.32 -15.70 7.72
N ILE A 123 2.17 -15.27 8.26
CA ILE A 123 2.00 -15.07 9.71
C ILE A 123 2.20 -16.43 10.43
N PRO A 124 3.11 -16.52 11.42
CA PRO A 124 3.31 -17.75 12.17
C PRO A 124 2.01 -18.25 12.80
N GLY A 125 1.70 -19.53 12.62
CA GLY A 125 0.47 -20.15 13.14
C GLY A 125 -0.74 -20.08 12.22
N TYR A 126 -0.72 -19.31 11.12
CA TYR A 126 -1.83 -19.26 10.16
C TYR A 126 -2.10 -20.62 9.48
N ASN A 127 -1.03 -21.36 9.15
CA ASN A 127 -1.14 -22.71 8.55
C ASN A 127 -1.12 -23.85 9.58
N SER A 128 -1.29 -23.56 10.88
CA SER A 128 -1.40 -24.60 11.90
C SER A 128 -2.76 -25.30 11.79
N PRO A 129 -2.84 -26.64 11.90
CA PRO A 129 -4.06 -27.43 11.67
C PRO A 129 -5.23 -27.14 12.64
N SER A 130 -5.07 -26.20 13.57
CA SER A 130 -6.08 -25.77 14.55
C SER A 130 -7.13 -24.80 14.00
N HIS A 131 -7.03 -24.31 12.76
CA HIS A 131 -7.99 -23.36 12.18
C HIS A 131 -9.05 -23.97 11.24
N HIS A 132 -9.16 -25.31 11.16
CA HIS A 132 -10.21 -26.00 10.38
C HIS A 132 -11.60 -26.06 11.05
N TYR A 133 -11.84 -25.29 12.10
CA TYR A 133 -13.16 -25.20 12.75
C TYR A 133 -13.58 -23.74 12.94
N MET A 134 -14.06 -23.13 11.86
CA MET A 134 -15.21 -22.21 11.85
C MET A 134 -15.95 -22.38 10.53
#